data_AF-A0A8T4Y504-F1
#
_entry.id   AF-A0A8T4Y504-F1
#
_cell.length_a   1.000
_cell.length_b   1.000
_cell.length_c   1.000
_cell.angle_alpha   90.00
_cell.angle_beta   90.00
_cell.angle_gamma   90.00
#
_symmetry.space_group_name_H-M   'P 1'
#
loop_
_entity.id
_entity.type
_entity.pdbx_description
1 polymer ?
#
loop_
_entity_poly.entity_id
_entity_poly.type
_entity_poly.pdbx_seq_one_letter_code
_entity_poly.pdbx_strand_id
1 'polypeptide(L)'
;MNQDEQFESEGIKRFSALLPSDFVGKRLLKKERVLAIFYADWCPFCRRIYPYLRSLSPGSHYAVYRVDMSDEDNDLWDSFGIVVVPTLIAFDEGEEFWRADGVPMVGLKIDDFRKADSVLKAKAQK
;
A
#
# COMPACT_ATOMS: atom_id res chain seq x y z
N MET A 1 -5.74 -26.90 -2.61
CA MET A 1 -5.89 -25.64 -1.84
C MET A 1 -4.62 -25.51 -1.02
N ASN A 2 -3.69 -24.67 -1.46
CA ASN A 2 -2.33 -24.65 -0.90
C ASN A 2 -2.27 -23.75 0.33
N GLN A 3 -1.41 -24.10 1.29
CA GLN A 3 -1.21 -23.34 2.53
C GLN A 3 -0.84 -21.87 2.25
N ASP A 4 -0.17 -21.61 1.14
CA ASP A 4 0.19 -20.26 0.69
C ASP A 4 -1.05 -19.39 0.43
N GLU A 5 -2.08 -19.89 -0.27
CA GLU A 5 -3.34 -19.14 -0.54
C GLU A 5 -4.09 -18.76 0.74
N GLN A 6 -4.02 -19.60 1.78
CA GLN A 6 -4.59 -19.26 3.09
C GLN A 6 -3.82 -18.08 3.72
N PHE A 7 -2.49 -18.11 3.69
CA PHE A 7 -1.66 -17.02 4.20
C PHE A 7 -1.79 -15.72 3.40
N GLU A 8 -1.90 -15.80 2.07
CA GLU A 8 -2.22 -14.67 1.20
C GLU A 8 -3.58 -14.08 1.59
N SER A 9 -4.57 -14.92 1.85
CA SER A 9 -5.90 -14.46 2.23
C SER A 9 -5.94 -13.83 3.62
N GLU A 10 -5.23 -14.34 4.63
CA GLU A 10 -5.30 -13.83 6.00
C GLU A 10 -4.46 -12.56 6.22
N GLY A 11 -3.25 -12.50 5.63
CA GLY A 11 -2.36 -11.35 5.76
C GLY A 11 -2.87 -10.11 5.02
N ILE A 12 -3.55 -10.32 3.88
CA ILE A 12 -4.09 -9.25 3.04
C ILE A 12 -5.48 -8.80 3.50
N LYS A 13 -6.35 -9.72 3.94
CA LYS A 13 -7.70 -9.38 4.43
C LYS A 13 -7.68 -8.58 5.72
N ARG A 14 -6.58 -8.61 6.49
CA ARG A 14 -6.43 -7.76 7.67
C ARG A 14 -6.38 -6.27 7.34
N PHE A 15 -6.08 -5.92 6.08
CA PHE A 15 -6.04 -4.56 5.60
C PHE A 15 -7.19 -4.30 4.62
N SER A 16 -7.89 -3.20 4.87
CA SER A 16 -9.04 -2.79 4.08
C SER A 16 -8.61 -2.56 2.63
N ALA A 17 -9.32 -3.20 1.70
CA ALA A 17 -9.22 -2.89 0.28
C ALA A 17 -10.13 -1.69 0.00
N LEU A 18 -9.60 -0.72 -0.73
CA LEU A 18 -10.31 0.46 -1.16
C LEU A 18 -10.33 0.48 -2.69
N LEU A 19 -11.45 0.95 -3.24
CA LEU A 19 -11.59 1.16 -4.66
C LEU A 19 -10.95 2.49 -5.05
N PRO A 20 -10.60 2.67 -6.33
CA PRO A 20 -10.13 3.95 -6.83
C PRO A 20 -11.05 5.13 -6.47
N SER A 21 -12.36 4.89 -6.50
CA SER A 21 -13.40 5.85 -6.13
C SER A 21 -13.30 6.38 -4.69
N ASP A 22 -12.72 5.60 -3.77
CA ASP A 22 -12.53 5.99 -2.36
C ASP A 22 -11.43 7.06 -2.18
N PHE A 23 -10.53 7.17 -3.17
CA PHE A 23 -9.47 8.18 -3.20
C PHE A 23 -9.87 9.46 -3.94
N VAL A 24 -11.06 9.50 -4.57
CA VAL A 24 -11.59 10.69 -5.25
C VAL A 24 -11.71 11.84 -4.22
N GLY A 25 -11.03 12.95 -4.50
CA GLY A 25 -10.95 14.11 -3.59
C GLY A 25 -10.07 13.89 -2.34
N LYS A 26 -9.28 12.80 -2.30
CA LYS A 26 -8.31 12.47 -1.23
C LYS A 26 -8.92 12.43 0.17
N ARG A 27 -10.23 12.19 0.30
CA ARG A 27 -10.96 12.35 1.57
C ARG A 27 -10.50 11.39 2.67
N LEU A 28 -10.15 10.16 2.29
CA LEU A 28 -9.65 9.15 3.23
C LEU A 28 -8.22 9.44 3.68
N LEU A 29 -7.43 10.15 2.88
CA LEU A 29 -6.06 10.53 3.24
C LEU A 29 -6.00 11.66 4.27
N LYS A 30 -7.10 12.40 4.47
CA LYS A 30 -7.15 13.62 5.30
C LYS A 30 -7.43 13.39 6.79
N LYS A 31 -7.71 12.16 7.22
CA LYS A 31 -8.17 11.89 8.60
C LYS A 31 -7.09 11.38 9.54
N GLU A 32 -6.13 10.65 9.01
CA GLU A 32 -5.06 9.99 9.77
C GLU A 32 -3.88 9.69 8.86
N ARG A 33 -2.79 9.18 9.43
CA ARG A 33 -1.68 8.67 8.63
C ARG A 33 -2.10 7.42 7.91
N VAL A 34 -1.75 7.33 6.64
CA VAL A 34 -2.17 6.25 5.76
C VAL A 34 -0.96 5.69 5.04
N LEU A 35 -0.83 4.37 5.03
CA LEU A 35 -0.02 3.65 4.05
C LEU A 35 -0.94 3.11 2.96
N ALA A 36 -0.82 3.64 1.75
CA ALA A 36 -1.49 3.11 0.57
C ALA A 36 -0.56 2.13 -0.17
N ILE A 37 -1.08 0.95 -0.47
CA ILE A 37 -0.40 -0.10 -1.23
C ILE A 37 -1.13 -0.23 -2.57
N PHE A 38 -0.55 0.36 -3.61
CA PHE A 38 -1.06 0.28 -4.97
C PHE A 38 -0.65 -1.07 -5.57
N TYR A 39 -1.63 -1.88 -5.93
CA TYR A 39 -1.42 -3.25 -6.41
C TYR A 39 -2.38 -3.56 -7.56
N ALA A 40 -2.11 -4.63 -8.31
CA ALA A 40 -3.03 -5.14 -9.32
C ALA A 40 -3.05 -6.67 -9.29
N ASP A 41 -4.20 -7.27 -9.53
CA ASP A 41 -4.41 -8.72 -9.46
C ASP A 41 -3.61 -9.48 -10.53
N TRP A 42 -3.41 -8.85 -11.69
CA TRP A 42 -2.60 -9.39 -12.78
C TRP A 42 -1.10 -9.34 -12.50
N CYS A 43 -0.64 -8.59 -11.49
CA CYS A 43 0.78 -8.40 -11.24
C CYS A 43 1.37 -9.52 -10.34
N PRO A 44 2.26 -10.38 -10.88
CA PRO A 44 2.86 -11.46 -10.10
C PRO A 44 3.79 -10.97 -8.99
N PHE A 45 4.33 -9.76 -9.10
CA PHE A 45 5.17 -9.15 -8.07
C PHE A 45 4.35 -8.62 -6.89
N CYS A 46 3.07 -8.26 -7.11
CA CYS A 46 2.16 -7.89 -6.04
C CYS A 46 1.89 -9.07 -5.09
N ARG A 47 1.75 -10.30 -5.62
CA ARG A 47 1.59 -11.48 -4.75
C ARG A 47 2.79 -11.74 -3.84
N ARG A 48 4.01 -11.44 -4.32
CA ARG A 48 5.24 -11.65 -3.53
C ARG A 48 5.35 -10.76 -2.30
N ILE A 49 4.67 -9.61 -2.27
CA ILE A 49 4.74 -8.70 -1.13
C ILE A 49 3.80 -9.10 0.01
N TYR A 50 2.88 -10.04 -0.20
CA TYR A 50 1.93 -10.49 0.82
C TYR A 50 2.60 -10.97 2.12
N PRO A 51 3.68 -11.79 2.09
CA PRO A 51 4.41 -12.12 3.31
C PRO A 51 5.07 -10.91 3.98
N TYR A 52 5.41 -9.86 3.22
CA TYR A 52 6.04 -8.64 3.75
C TYR A 52 5.04 -7.77 4.51
N LEU A 53 3.74 -7.88 4.19
CA LEU A 53 2.69 -7.19 4.94
C LEU A 53 2.73 -7.50 6.43
N ARG A 54 3.25 -8.66 6.86
CA ARG A 54 3.43 -9.01 8.27
C ARG A 54 4.44 -8.12 9.02
N SER A 55 5.36 -7.46 8.32
CA SER A 55 6.29 -6.52 8.97
C SER A 55 5.63 -5.18 9.31
N LEU A 56 4.47 -4.88 8.72
CA LEU A 56 3.69 -3.70 9.05
C LEU A 56 2.96 -3.93 10.39
N SER A 57 3.13 -3.02 11.34
CA SER A 57 2.48 -3.09 12.65
C SER A 57 1.84 -1.73 12.98
N PRO A 58 0.74 -1.38 12.29
CA PRO A 58 0.10 -0.07 12.39
C PRO A 58 -0.31 0.33 13.81
N GLY A 59 -0.92 -0.60 14.56
CA GLY A 59 -1.49 -0.28 15.87
C GLY A 59 -2.49 0.87 15.74
N SER A 60 -2.34 1.90 16.56
CA SER A 60 -3.11 3.16 16.48
C SER A 60 -2.34 4.30 15.78
N HIS A 61 -1.19 4.02 15.15
CA HIS A 61 -0.31 5.07 14.59
C HIS A 61 -0.70 5.48 13.16
N TYR A 62 -1.21 4.55 12.36
CA TYR A 62 -1.57 4.76 10.96
C TYR A 62 -2.53 3.67 10.45
N ALA A 63 -3.29 3.96 9.41
CA ALA A 63 -4.10 2.99 8.68
C ALA A 63 -3.33 2.43 7.47
N VAL A 64 -3.65 1.20 7.07
CA VAL A 64 -3.11 0.58 5.85
C VAL A 64 -4.26 0.29 4.91
N TYR A 65 -4.16 0.78 3.68
CA TYR A 65 -5.12 0.55 2.62
C TYR A 65 -4.46 -0.07 1.41
N ARG A 66 -5.18 -0.98 0.77
CA ARG A 66 -4.80 -1.55 -0.52
C ARG A 66 -5.63 -0.88 -1.60
N VAL A 67 -4.98 -0.41 -2.64
CA VAL A 67 -5.60 0.31 -3.75
C VAL A 67 -5.47 -0.55 -4.99
N ASP A 68 -6.62 -0.97 -5.50
CA ASP A 68 -6.68 -1.81 -6.69
C ASP A 68 -6.47 -0.96 -7.95
N MET A 69 -5.41 -1.28 -8.69
CA MET A 69 -5.00 -0.67 -9.95
C MET A 69 -5.16 -1.66 -11.12
N SER A 70 -6.00 -2.68 -10.98
CA SER A 70 -6.21 -3.69 -12.03
C SER A 70 -6.82 -3.10 -13.30
N ASP A 71 -7.59 -2.02 -13.17
CA ASP A 71 -8.05 -1.19 -14.28
C ASP A 71 -6.92 -0.25 -14.73
N GLU A 72 -6.37 -0.46 -15.92
CA GLU A 72 -5.27 0.35 -16.47
C GLU A 72 -5.73 1.76 -16.91
N ASP A 73 -7.04 1.97 -17.11
CA ASP A 73 -7.60 3.26 -17.54
C ASP A 73 -8.05 4.14 -16.37
N ASN A 74 -7.86 3.70 -15.13
CA ASN A 74 -8.31 4.49 -13.96
C ASN A 74 -7.42 5.71 -13.70
N ASP A 75 -8.03 6.83 -13.32
CA ASP A 75 -7.34 8.12 -13.13
C ASP A 75 -6.28 8.14 -12.00
N LEU A 76 -6.20 7.11 -11.15
CA LEU A 76 -5.20 7.07 -10.07
C LEU A 76 -3.79 6.83 -10.56
N TRP A 77 -3.62 6.19 -11.73
CA TRP A 77 -2.31 6.03 -12.37
C TRP A 77 -1.65 7.39 -12.55
N ASP A 78 -2.38 8.33 -13.16
CA ASP A 78 -1.90 9.69 -13.37
C ASP A 78 -1.95 10.54 -12.09
N SER A 79 -3.04 10.46 -11.32
CA SER A 79 -3.25 11.31 -10.14
C SER A 79 -2.21 11.10 -9.03
N PHE A 80 -1.67 9.89 -8.91
CA PHE A 80 -0.61 9.56 -7.95
C PHE A 80 0.75 9.32 -8.63
N GLY A 81 0.84 9.46 -9.96
CA GLY A 81 2.05 9.21 -10.72
C GLY A 81 2.58 7.79 -10.51
N ILE A 82 1.69 6.80 -10.52
CA ILE A 82 2.05 5.39 -10.44
C ILE A 82 2.54 4.95 -11.82
N VAL A 83 3.78 4.47 -11.91
CA VAL A 83 4.35 3.94 -13.16
C VAL A 83 4.48 2.42 -13.12
N VAL A 84 4.47 1.86 -11.91
CA VAL A 84 4.76 0.45 -11.66
C VAL A 84 4.01 0.00 -10.42
N VAL A 85 3.53 -1.25 -10.43
CA VAL A 85 2.96 -1.91 -9.26
C VAL A 85 3.80 -3.14 -8.88
N PRO A 86 3.97 -3.45 -7.58
CA PRO A 86 3.42 -2.72 -6.43
C PRO A 86 4.17 -1.42 -6.11
N THR A 87 3.45 -0.43 -5.61
CA THR A 87 4.00 0.85 -5.13
C THR A 87 3.42 1.20 -3.75
N LEU A 88 4.26 1.71 -2.84
CA LEU A 88 3.87 2.15 -1.51
C LEU A 88 3.91 3.67 -1.43
N ILE A 89 2.86 4.29 -0.91
CA ILE A 89 2.84 5.72 -0.63
C ILE A 89 2.31 5.95 0.78
N ALA A 90 3.04 6.73 1.57
CA ALA A 90 2.64 7.14 2.90
C ALA A 90 2.13 8.59 2.87
N PHE A 91 0.95 8.78 3.46
CA PHE A 91 0.27 10.05 3.55
C PHE A 91 0.10 10.49 5.01
N ASP A 92 0.13 11.80 5.22
CA ASP A 92 -0.20 12.47 6.47
C ASP A 92 -1.07 13.67 6.12
N GLU A 93 -2.30 13.71 6.63
CA GLU A 93 -3.27 14.79 6.35
C GLU A 93 -3.53 15.07 4.85
N GLY A 94 -3.41 14.03 4.01
CA GLY A 94 -3.63 14.13 2.56
C GLY A 94 -2.37 14.43 1.75
N GLU A 95 -1.25 14.71 2.41
CA GLU A 95 0.03 14.97 1.78
C GLU A 95 0.92 13.74 1.77
N GLU A 96 1.50 13.45 0.61
CA GLU A 96 2.53 12.42 0.48
C GLU A 96 3.81 12.89 1.17
N PHE A 97 4.34 12.08 2.08
CA PHE A 97 5.62 12.38 2.76
C PHE A 97 6.67 11.30 2.56
N TRP A 98 6.30 10.12 2.06
CA TRP A 98 7.22 9.04 1.74
C TRP A 98 6.64 8.10 0.68
N ARG A 99 7.51 7.55 -0.17
CA ARG A 99 7.16 6.64 -1.26
C ARG A 99 8.24 5.58 -1.46
N ALA A 100 7.82 4.39 -1.91
CA ALA A 100 8.70 3.37 -2.48
C ALA A 100 8.02 2.73 -3.68
N ASP A 101 8.61 2.93 -4.86
CA ASP A 101 8.14 2.32 -6.11
C ASP A 101 8.79 0.94 -6.31
N GLY A 102 8.02 -0.01 -6.85
CA GLY A 102 8.55 -1.29 -7.26
C GLY A 102 9.56 -1.15 -8.41
N VAL A 103 10.58 -2.00 -8.43
CA VAL A 103 11.48 -2.05 -9.60
C VAL A 103 10.85 -2.95 -10.68
N PRO A 104 10.77 -2.52 -11.96
CA PRO A 104 10.25 -3.37 -13.03
C PRO A 104 10.92 -4.75 -13.05
N MET A 105 10.11 -5.80 -13.21
CA MET A 105 10.55 -7.20 -13.17
C MET A 105 11.16 -7.69 -11.84
N VAL A 106 11.13 -6.89 -10.78
CA VAL A 106 11.68 -7.22 -9.46
C VAL A 106 10.64 -7.03 -8.34
N GLY A 107 9.91 -5.93 -8.35
CA GLY A 107 8.95 -5.53 -7.33
C GLY A 107 9.60 -4.79 -6.16
N LEU A 108 8.93 -4.83 -5.01
CA LEU A 108 9.41 -4.26 -3.74
C LEU A 108 10.12 -5.32 -2.89
N LYS A 109 10.96 -4.85 -1.96
CA LYS A 109 11.68 -5.68 -0.98
C LYS A 109 11.06 -5.54 0.40
N ILE A 110 11.32 -6.51 1.28
CA ILE A 110 10.84 -6.45 2.68
C ILE A 110 11.32 -5.20 3.43
N ASP A 111 12.50 -4.69 3.10
CA ASP A 111 13.04 -3.49 3.73
C ASP A 111 12.25 -2.22 3.39
N ASP A 112 11.57 -2.18 2.25
CA ASP A 112 10.65 -1.08 1.90
C ASP A 112 9.47 -1.03 2.87
N PHE A 113 8.94 -2.20 3.27
CA PHE A 113 7.85 -2.31 4.25
C PHE A 113 8.32 -1.97 5.67
N ARG A 114 9.52 -2.40 6.06
CA ARG A 114 10.11 -2.03 7.35
C ARG A 114 10.36 -0.52 7.45
N LYS A 115 10.84 0.08 6.36
CA LYS A 115 11.06 1.52 6.28
C LYS A 115 9.72 2.27 6.33
N ALA A 116 8.70 1.82 5.59
CA ALA A 116 7.35 2.37 5.66
C ALA A 116 6.81 2.38 7.10
N ASP A 117 6.85 1.24 7.79
CA ASP A 117 6.41 1.13 9.19
C ASP A 117 7.16 2.10 10.11
N SER A 118 8.48 2.21 9.95
CA SER A 118 9.32 3.11 10.72
C SER A 118 8.97 4.58 10.50
N VAL A 119 8.84 5.03 9.24
CA VAL A 119 8.56 6.46 8.95
C VAL A 119 7.17 6.89 9.39
N LEU A 120 6.17 6.00 9.24
CA LEU A 120 4.80 6.27 9.68
C LEU A 120 4.68 6.39 11.20
N LYS A 121 5.51 5.65 11.94
CA LYS A 121 5.58 5.74 13.42
C LYS A 121 6.43 6.90 13.91
N ALA A 122 7.54 7.21 13.24
CA ALA A 122 8.49 8.21 13.69
C ALA A 122 7.89 9.64 13.79
N LYS A 123 6.90 9.97 12.95
CA LYS A 123 6.25 11.29 12.96
C LYS A 123 5.21 11.46 14.08
N ALA A 124 4.92 10.42 14.87
CA ALA A 124 3.97 10.47 15.99
C ALA A 124 4.52 11.15 17.26
N GLN A 125 5.74 11.66 17.23
CA GLN A 125 6.34 12.43 18.32
C GLN A 125 6.47 13.90 17.89
N LYS A 126 5.38 14.65 18.00
CA LYS A 126 5.42 16.10 18.20
C LYS A 126 4.25 16.53 19.06
#